data_AF-A0A951PKY4-F1
#
_entry.id   AF-A0A951PKY4-F1
#
_cell.length_a   1.000
_cell.length_b   1.000
_cell.length_c   1.000
_cell.angle_alpha   90.00
_cell.angle_beta   90.00
_cell.angle_gamma   90.00
#
_symmetry.space_group_name_H-M   'P 1'
#
loop_
_entity.id
_entity.type
_entity.pdbx_description
1 polymer ?
#
loop_
_entity_poly.entity_id
_entity_poly.type
_entity_poly.pdbx_seq_one_letter_code
_entity_poly.pdbx_strand_id
1 'polypeptide(L)'
;MTSQLQIAQKTEEPLIAAFFRKSSGNWRSERRYYTLPDGDTKEVVSQINIRFLEQGCDELLQLQQLHELPTDMVLTCGACVSWKSSDSVTGKKQSEDSTLFGALGDILYRDRGFATSKPVTAQFYFPNPETLCLRTEYKGSVFEEELKLVGEHYRTRQTIISRAGEQQMIGQYLEKRLEIAE
;
A
#
# COMPACT_ATOMS: atom_id res chain seq x y z
N MET A 1 20.11 48.86 10.79
CA MET A 1 18.97 48.59 9.87
C MET A 1 18.80 47.09 9.82
N THR A 2 17.68 46.65 10.37
CA THR A 2 17.21 45.27 10.50
C THR A 2 16.76 44.73 9.15
N SER A 3 17.17 43.50 8.82
CA SER A 3 16.28 42.56 8.14
C SER A 3 16.81 41.15 8.39
N GLN A 4 16.26 40.52 9.44
CA GLN A 4 16.31 39.07 9.61
C GLN A 4 15.35 38.48 8.57
N LEU A 5 15.89 37.84 7.54
CA LEU A 5 15.13 36.97 6.66
C LEU A 5 14.70 35.75 7.47
N GLN A 6 13.48 35.80 8.01
CA GLN A 6 12.74 34.61 8.43
C GLN A 6 12.45 33.78 7.19
N ILE A 7 13.37 32.87 6.84
CA ILE A 7 13.02 31.71 6.03
C ILE A 7 12.19 30.82 6.94
N ALA A 8 10.87 30.88 6.80
CA ALA A 8 10.00 29.88 7.36
C ALA A 8 10.46 28.51 6.82
N GLN A 9 11.02 27.68 7.70
CA GLN A 9 11.23 26.26 7.43
C GLN A 9 9.85 25.65 7.21
N LYS A 10 9.42 25.60 5.95
CA LYS A 10 8.31 24.77 5.53
C LYS A 10 8.80 23.34 5.70
N THR A 11 8.42 22.69 6.79
CA THR A 11 8.77 21.29 7.05
C THR A 11 8.39 20.50 5.80
N GLU A 12 9.37 19.92 5.11
CA GLU A 12 9.12 19.09 3.94
C GLU A 12 8.20 17.93 4.34
N GLU A 13 7.15 17.69 3.55
CA GLU A 13 6.24 16.58 3.81
C GLU A 13 7.02 15.25 3.66
N PRO A 14 6.91 14.31 4.62
CA PRO A 14 7.54 13.00 4.50
C PRO A 14 7.10 12.30 3.19
N LEU A 15 8.04 11.68 2.46
CA LEU A 15 7.76 11.02 1.18
C LEU A 15 6.59 10.02 1.25
N ILE A 16 6.47 9.28 2.35
CA ILE A 16 5.38 8.33 2.56
C ILE A 16 4.01 9.02 2.64
N ALA A 17 3.93 10.17 3.30
CA ALA A 17 2.69 10.95 3.39
C ALA A 17 2.31 11.48 2.00
N ALA A 18 3.26 12.08 1.28
CA ALA A 18 3.05 12.57 -0.08
C ALA A 18 2.59 11.43 -1.03
N PHE A 19 3.21 10.25 -0.94
CA PHE A 19 2.85 9.08 -1.76
C PHE A 19 1.43 8.58 -1.45
N PHE A 20 1.04 8.50 -0.17
CA PHE A 20 -0.32 8.11 0.21
C PHE A 20 -1.37 9.15 -0.21
N ARG A 21 -1.07 10.45 -0.12
CA ARG A 21 -1.96 11.50 -0.62
C ARG A 21 -2.17 11.39 -2.12
N LYS A 22 -1.09 11.27 -2.91
CA LYS A 22 -1.18 11.07 -4.37
C LYS A 22 -1.93 9.79 -4.75
N SER A 23 -1.76 8.73 -3.97
CA SER A 23 -2.47 7.46 -4.14
C SER A 23 -3.96 7.52 -3.76
N SER A 24 -4.42 8.54 -3.03
CA SER A 24 -5.78 8.59 -2.50
C SER A 24 -6.82 8.82 -3.60
N GLY A 25 -7.87 8.02 -3.61
CA GLY A 25 -8.93 8.06 -4.62
C GLY A 25 -9.42 6.68 -5.01
N ASN A 26 -10.19 6.66 -6.09
CA ASN A 26 -10.76 5.44 -6.65
C ASN A 26 -9.92 4.96 -7.83
N TRP A 27 -9.69 3.65 -7.89
CA TRP A 27 -8.87 3.01 -8.90
C TRP A 27 -9.55 1.75 -9.43
N ARG A 28 -9.40 1.50 -10.73
CA ARG A 28 -9.63 0.18 -11.32
C ARG A 28 -8.28 -0.50 -11.48
N SER A 29 -8.07 -1.60 -10.76
CA SER A 29 -6.89 -2.45 -10.82
C SER A 29 -7.15 -3.65 -11.73
N GLU A 30 -6.27 -3.85 -12.69
CA GLU A 30 -6.18 -5.02 -13.56
C GLU A 30 -4.95 -5.80 -13.12
N ARG A 31 -5.16 -7.00 -12.61
CA ARG A 31 -4.15 -7.82 -11.95
C ARG A 31 -3.95 -9.12 -12.70
N ARG A 32 -2.69 -9.51 -12.86
CA ARG A 32 -2.31 -10.81 -13.38
C ARG A 32 -1.32 -11.49 -12.43
N TYR A 33 -1.60 -12.74 -12.05
CA TYR A 33 -0.70 -13.58 -11.27
C TYR A 33 -0.15 -14.71 -12.13
N TYR A 34 1.16 -14.89 -12.07
CA TYR A 34 1.90 -16.02 -12.64
C TYR A 34 2.34 -16.91 -11.48
N THR A 35 1.86 -18.16 -11.47
CA THR A 35 2.35 -19.18 -10.53
C THR A 35 3.61 -19.80 -11.11
N LEU A 36 4.66 -19.93 -10.31
CA LEU A 36 5.98 -20.38 -10.74
C LEU A 36 6.33 -21.76 -10.14
N PRO A 37 7.22 -22.55 -10.80
CA PRO A 37 7.81 -22.28 -12.13
C PRO A 37 6.80 -22.46 -13.28
N ASP A 38 5.80 -23.31 -13.06
CA ASP A 38 4.75 -23.63 -14.02
C ASP A 38 3.38 -23.43 -13.35
N GLY A 39 2.46 -22.78 -14.06
CA GLY A 39 1.08 -22.67 -13.61
C GLY A 39 0.27 -21.66 -14.40
N ASP A 40 -1.04 -21.74 -14.23
CA ASP A 40 -1.96 -20.90 -15.00
C ASP A 40 -1.84 -19.44 -14.60
N THR A 41 -1.96 -18.59 -15.63
CA THR A 41 -2.10 -17.16 -15.44
C THR A 41 -3.51 -16.85 -14.93
N LYS A 42 -3.60 -16.18 -13.78
CA LYS A 42 -4.89 -15.75 -13.21
C LYS A 42 -5.07 -14.26 -13.35
N GLU A 43 -6.20 -13.86 -13.92
CA GLU A 43 -6.55 -12.46 -14.11
C GLU A 43 -7.72 -12.05 -13.22
N VAL A 44 -7.56 -10.92 -12.55
CA VAL A 44 -8.54 -10.38 -11.61
C VAL A 44 -8.68 -8.89 -11.84
N VAL A 45 -9.91 -8.39 -11.83
CA VAL A 45 -10.20 -6.96 -11.84
C VAL A 45 -10.70 -6.55 -10.47
N SER A 46 -10.24 -5.42 -9.95
CA SER A 46 -10.70 -4.89 -8.66
C SER A 46 -11.00 -3.40 -8.75
N GLN A 47 -12.08 -2.97 -8.11
CA GLN A 47 -12.26 -1.57 -7.73
C GLN A 47 -11.58 -1.37 -6.38
N ILE A 48 -10.70 -0.37 -6.28
CA ILE A 48 -9.93 -0.05 -5.08
C ILE A 48 -10.26 1.38 -4.69
N ASN A 49 -10.57 1.61 -3.41
CA ASN A 49 -10.67 2.93 -2.83
C ASN A 49 -9.55 3.11 -1.81
N ILE A 50 -8.83 4.23 -1.90
CA ILE A 50 -7.72 4.59 -1.02
C ILE A 50 -8.06 5.92 -0.36
N ARG A 51 -8.01 5.95 0.96
CA ARG A 51 -8.22 7.16 1.75
C ARG A 51 -6.99 7.42 2.61
N PHE A 52 -6.45 8.63 2.51
CA PHE A 52 -5.38 9.09 3.39
C PHE A 52 -5.87 9.16 4.85
N LEU A 53 -5.00 8.77 5.78
CA LEU A 53 -5.23 8.85 7.21
C LEU A 53 -4.23 9.84 7.82
N GLU A 54 -4.76 10.92 8.41
CA GLU A 54 -3.98 11.89 9.16
C GLU A 54 -3.55 11.29 10.51
N GLN A 55 -2.42 11.78 11.04
CA GLN A 55 -1.96 11.40 12.37
C GLN A 55 -3.06 11.56 13.43
N GLY A 56 -3.20 10.57 14.31
CA GLY A 56 -4.11 10.61 15.44
C GLY A 56 -5.58 10.33 15.12
N CYS A 57 -5.94 9.97 13.88
CA CYS A 57 -7.30 9.52 13.58
C CYS A 57 -7.59 8.15 14.22
N ASP A 58 -8.87 7.85 14.45
CA ASP A 58 -9.33 6.64 15.15
C ASP A 58 -8.78 5.35 14.52
N GLU A 59 -8.69 5.28 13.19
CA GLU A 59 -8.16 4.10 12.50
C GLU A 59 -6.67 3.87 12.79
N LEU A 60 -5.87 4.93 12.90
CA LEU A 60 -4.46 4.81 13.28
C LEU A 60 -4.30 4.48 14.76
N LEU A 61 -5.14 5.04 15.63
CA LEU A 61 -5.15 4.69 17.05
C LEU A 61 -5.52 3.20 17.24
N GLN A 62 -6.52 2.72 16.52
CA GLN A 62 -6.88 1.30 16.51
C GLN A 62 -5.72 0.43 16.01
N LEU A 63 -5.04 0.86 14.95
CA LEU A 63 -3.90 0.13 14.40
C LEU A 63 -2.73 0.11 15.40
N GLN A 64 -2.47 1.20 16.12
CA GLN A 64 -1.46 1.25 17.19
C GLN A 64 -1.77 0.24 18.30
N GLN A 65 -3.03 0.18 18.74
CA GLN A 65 -3.47 -0.79 19.75
C GLN A 65 -3.31 -2.23 19.26
N LEU A 66 -3.67 -2.49 18.00
CA LEU A 66 -3.58 -3.81 17.39
C LEU A 66 -2.13 -4.33 17.28
N HIS A 67 -1.17 -3.41 17.13
CA HIS A 67 0.26 -3.71 17.12
C HIS A 67 0.91 -3.57 18.51
N GLU A 68 0.13 -3.32 19.55
CA GLU A 68 0.61 -3.13 20.93
C GLU A 68 1.71 -2.07 21.04
N LEU A 69 1.60 -0.99 20.25
CA LEU A 69 2.58 0.07 20.22
C LEU A 69 2.56 0.89 21.52
N PRO A 70 3.74 1.24 22.08
CA PRO A 70 3.85 2.19 23.19
C PRO A 70 3.21 3.56 22.88
N THR A 71 2.74 4.26 23.91
CA THR A 71 2.04 5.55 23.77
C THR A 71 2.89 6.66 23.12
N ASP A 72 4.21 6.58 23.27
CA ASP A 72 5.17 7.50 22.66
C ASP A 72 5.48 7.16 21.18
N MET A 73 5.10 5.99 20.70
CA MET A 73 5.19 5.59 19.29
C MET A 73 3.89 5.91 18.55
N VAL A 74 3.84 7.14 18.01
CA VAL A 74 2.67 7.64 17.27
C VAL A 74 2.91 7.49 15.77
N LEU A 75 2.00 6.79 15.08
CA LEU A 75 2.02 6.67 13.62
C LEU A 75 1.87 8.07 12.98
N THR A 76 2.70 8.40 12.00
CA THR A 76 2.79 9.75 11.43
C THR A 76 1.73 10.04 10.37
N CYS A 77 1.28 8.99 9.67
CA CYS A 77 0.20 9.03 8.69
C CYS A 77 -0.17 7.59 8.31
N GLY A 78 -1.17 7.43 7.46
CA GLY A 78 -1.53 6.13 6.92
C GLY A 78 -2.44 6.17 5.71
N ALA A 79 -2.95 5.00 5.37
CA ALA A 79 -3.95 4.82 4.33
C ALA A 79 -4.94 3.71 4.71
N CYS A 80 -6.21 3.94 4.48
CA CYS A 80 -7.23 2.90 4.45
C CYS A 80 -7.43 2.48 3.00
N VAL A 81 -7.24 1.20 2.70
CA VAL A 81 -7.42 0.64 1.36
C VAL A 81 -8.53 -0.38 1.40
N SER A 82 -9.61 -0.14 0.66
CA SER A 82 -10.69 -1.10 0.47
C SER A 82 -10.75 -1.57 -0.98
N TRP A 83 -11.22 -2.79 -1.19
CA TRP A 83 -11.34 -3.34 -2.53
C TRP A 83 -12.58 -4.21 -2.69
N LYS A 84 -13.03 -4.29 -3.94
CA LYS A 84 -14.01 -5.25 -4.43
C LYS A 84 -13.49 -5.88 -5.71
N SER A 85 -13.26 -7.18 -5.68
CA SER A 85 -12.63 -7.94 -6.75
C SER A 85 -13.63 -8.87 -7.42
N SER A 86 -13.50 -8.98 -8.74
CA SER A 86 -14.21 -9.95 -9.57
C SER A 86 -13.24 -10.62 -10.53
N ASP A 87 -13.56 -11.85 -10.91
CA ASP A 87 -12.90 -12.55 -12.00
C ASP A 87 -13.05 -11.77 -13.32
N SER A 88 -11.97 -11.62 -14.09
CA SER A 88 -11.97 -10.78 -15.30
C SER A 88 -12.83 -11.36 -16.43
N VAL A 89 -12.97 -12.69 -16.50
CA VAL A 89 -13.64 -13.40 -17.59
C VAL A 89 -15.09 -13.67 -17.24
N THR A 90 -15.35 -14.17 -16.04
CA THR A 90 -16.67 -14.62 -15.60
C THR A 90 -17.46 -13.55 -14.85
N GLY A 91 -16.81 -12.47 -14.39
CA GLY A 91 -17.44 -11.43 -13.57
C GLY A 91 -17.82 -11.90 -12.15
N LYS A 92 -17.49 -13.14 -11.77
CA LYS A 92 -17.84 -13.70 -10.47
C LYS A 92 -17.10 -12.96 -9.36
N LYS A 93 -17.82 -12.60 -8.29
CA LYS A 93 -17.24 -11.98 -7.08
C LYS A 93 -16.15 -12.88 -6.49
N GLN A 94 -14.97 -12.31 -6.26
CA GLN A 94 -13.79 -13.00 -5.71
C GLN A 94 -13.56 -12.62 -4.26
N SER A 95 -13.45 -11.33 -3.96
CA SER A 95 -13.19 -10.82 -2.60
C SER A 95 -13.71 -9.41 -2.42
N GLU A 96 -14.09 -9.03 -1.20
CA GLU A 96 -14.46 -7.66 -0.84
C GLU A 96 -14.04 -7.44 0.61
N ASP A 97 -13.12 -6.51 0.84
CA ASP A 97 -12.48 -6.32 2.15
C ASP A 97 -11.75 -4.97 2.23
N SER A 98 -11.13 -4.69 3.38
CA SER A 98 -10.26 -3.53 3.59
C SER A 98 -9.04 -3.85 4.45
N THR A 99 -8.06 -2.96 4.42
CA THR A 99 -6.86 -3.02 5.25
C THR A 99 -6.42 -1.59 5.62
N LEU A 100 -5.83 -1.46 6.80
CA LEU A 100 -5.24 -0.22 7.29
C LEU A 100 -3.72 -0.30 7.18
N PHE A 101 -3.14 0.80 6.75
CA PHE A 101 -1.70 1.04 6.74
C PHE A 101 -1.38 2.22 7.65
N GLY A 102 -0.32 2.10 8.45
CA GLY A 102 0.20 3.19 9.27
C GLY A 102 1.72 3.24 9.22
N ALA A 103 2.29 4.42 9.04
CA ALA A 103 3.73 4.60 8.88
C ALA A 103 4.37 5.16 10.15
N LEU A 104 5.54 4.63 10.51
CA LEU A 104 6.43 5.20 11.52
C LEU A 104 7.88 4.80 11.18
N GLY A 105 8.75 5.79 11.01
CA GLY A 105 10.12 5.55 10.56
C GLY A 105 10.15 4.92 9.17
N ASP A 106 10.81 3.77 9.04
CA ASP A 106 10.90 2.91 7.85
C ASP A 106 9.96 1.69 7.92
N ILE A 107 9.04 1.67 8.89
CA ILE A 107 8.10 0.57 9.13
C ILE A 107 6.69 0.98 8.73
N LEU A 108 6.05 0.11 7.96
CA LEU A 108 4.64 0.19 7.61
C LEU A 108 3.86 -0.91 8.34
N TYR A 109 3.03 -0.48 9.29
CA TYR A 109 2.15 -1.32 10.09
C TYR A 109 0.87 -1.62 9.31
N ARG A 110 0.42 -2.88 9.34
CA ARG A 110 -0.78 -3.35 8.65
C ARG A 110 -1.67 -4.14 9.61
N ASP A 111 -2.98 -3.96 9.52
CA ASP A 111 -3.94 -4.72 10.32
C ASP A 111 -3.98 -6.21 9.92
N ARG A 112 -3.57 -6.53 8.68
CA ARG A 112 -3.51 -7.88 8.13
C ARG A 112 -2.42 -8.04 7.08
N GLY A 113 -2.01 -9.29 6.85
CA GLY A 113 -1.16 -9.67 5.73
C GLY A 113 -1.97 -10.27 4.57
N PHE A 114 -1.31 -10.54 3.44
CA PHE A 114 -1.95 -11.11 2.25
C PHE A 114 -2.60 -12.49 2.52
N ALA A 115 -2.00 -13.31 3.37
CA ALA A 115 -2.47 -14.66 3.70
C ALA A 115 -2.67 -14.88 5.21
N THR A 116 -2.93 -13.79 5.95
CA THR A 116 -3.12 -13.84 7.41
C THR A 116 -3.96 -12.66 7.89
N SER A 117 -4.94 -12.93 8.74
CA SER A 117 -5.70 -11.88 9.44
C SER A 117 -4.93 -11.27 10.63
N LYS A 118 -3.75 -11.83 10.96
CA LYS A 118 -2.89 -11.28 11.99
C LYS A 118 -2.21 -9.99 11.50
N PRO A 119 -1.96 -9.03 12.40
CA PRO A 119 -1.20 -7.82 12.08
C PRO A 119 0.19 -8.18 11.60
N VAL A 120 0.70 -7.43 10.61
CA VAL A 120 2.04 -7.60 10.06
C VAL A 120 2.70 -6.24 9.87
N THR A 121 4.02 -6.24 9.83
CA THR A 121 4.81 -5.06 9.48
C THR A 121 5.55 -5.30 8.17
N ALA A 122 5.77 -4.22 7.43
CA ALA A 122 6.63 -4.21 6.26
C ALA A 122 7.72 -3.16 6.47
N GLN A 123 8.94 -3.48 6.07
CA GLN A 123 9.94 -2.43 5.84
C GLN A 123 9.59 -1.72 4.54
N PHE A 124 9.72 -0.40 4.50
CA PHE A 124 9.52 0.37 3.30
C PHE A 124 10.67 1.32 3.01
N TYR A 125 10.88 1.60 1.72
CA TYR A 125 11.82 2.60 1.27
C TYR A 125 11.38 3.18 -0.08
N PHE A 126 11.99 4.31 -0.45
CA PHE A 126 11.73 5.01 -1.70
C PHE A 126 13.02 5.07 -2.53
N PRO A 127 13.17 4.28 -3.60
CA PRO A 127 14.29 4.47 -4.53
C PRO A 127 14.19 5.80 -5.30
N ASN A 128 12.98 6.38 -5.39
CA ASN A 128 12.69 7.73 -5.88
C ASN A 128 11.34 8.19 -5.30
N PRO A 129 10.99 9.49 -5.36
CA PRO A 129 9.77 10.02 -4.75
C PRO A 129 8.45 9.37 -5.24
N GLU A 130 8.43 8.81 -6.45
CA GLU A 130 7.25 8.21 -7.06
C GLU A 130 7.13 6.70 -6.87
N THR A 131 8.12 6.03 -6.27
CA THR A 131 8.17 4.57 -6.14
C THR A 131 8.30 4.17 -4.69
N LEU A 132 7.31 3.45 -4.16
CA LEU A 132 7.31 2.85 -2.83
C LEU A 132 7.63 1.36 -2.94
N CYS A 133 8.71 0.93 -2.29
CA CYS A 133 9.06 -0.48 -2.16
C CYS A 133 8.73 -0.98 -0.76
N LEU A 134 8.10 -2.14 -0.67
CA LEU A 134 7.72 -2.81 0.58
C LEU A 134 8.35 -4.20 0.63
N ARG A 135 8.80 -4.60 1.82
CA ARG A 135 9.19 -5.98 2.12
C ARG A 135 8.48 -6.44 3.37
N THR A 136 7.62 -7.44 3.23
CA THR A 136 6.88 -8.07 4.32
C THR A 136 7.33 -9.52 4.46
N GLU A 137 7.57 -9.99 5.68
CA GLU A 137 7.94 -11.37 5.94
C GLU A 137 7.05 -11.99 7.02
N TYR A 138 6.43 -13.13 6.72
CA TYR A 138 5.71 -13.91 7.71
C TYR A 138 5.54 -15.36 7.26
N LYS A 139 5.41 -16.28 8.22
CA LYS A 139 5.19 -17.73 7.97
C LYS A 139 6.19 -18.34 6.96
N GLY A 140 7.45 -17.87 6.99
CA GLY A 140 8.51 -18.31 6.07
C GLY A 140 8.32 -17.89 4.61
N SER A 141 7.38 -16.99 4.32
CA SER A 141 7.19 -16.38 3.02
C SER A 141 7.61 -14.91 3.05
N VAL A 142 8.17 -14.45 1.94
CA VAL A 142 8.59 -13.07 1.72
C VAL A 142 7.72 -12.49 0.61
N PHE A 143 7.23 -11.27 0.84
CA PHE A 143 6.43 -10.50 -0.09
C PHE A 143 7.16 -9.19 -0.38
N GLU A 144 7.62 -9.03 -1.61
CA GLU A 144 8.26 -7.81 -2.09
C GLU A 144 7.28 -7.09 -3.02
N GLU A 145 6.90 -5.87 -2.68
CA GLU A 145 5.97 -5.06 -3.47
C GLU A 145 6.67 -3.79 -3.94
N GLU A 146 6.55 -3.47 -5.22
CA GLU A 146 6.96 -2.18 -5.78
C GLU A 146 5.71 -1.48 -6.31
N LEU A 147 5.42 -0.28 -5.80
CA LEU A 147 4.29 0.55 -6.22
C LEU A 147 4.81 1.85 -6.80
N LYS A 148 4.54 2.11 -8.08
CA LYS A 148 5.05 3.27 -8.79
C LYS A 148 3.91 4.13 -9.35
N LEU A 149 3.89 5.39 -8.96
CA LEU A 149 3.02 6.41 -9.56
C LEU A 149 3.53 6.76 -10.96
N VAL A 150 2.63 6.76 -11.95
CA VAL A 150 2.93 7.07 -13.34
C VAL A 150 2.02 8.23 -13.76
N GLY A 151 2.52 9.45 -13.56
CA GLY A 151 1.69 10.65 -13.61
C GLY A 151 0.59 10.63 -12.56
N GLU A 152 -0.53 11.29 -12.85
CA GLU A 152 -1.64 11.45 -11.90
C GLU A 152 -2.75 10.40 -12.06
N HIS A 153 -2.77 9.69 -13.19
CA HIS A 153 -3.88 8.83 -13.59
C HIS A 153 -3.57 7.33 -13.53
N TYR A 154 -2.30 6.96 -13.37
CA TYR A 154 -1.86 5.58 -13.42
C TYR A 154 -0.94 5.23 -12.25
N ARG A 155 -1.04 3.98 -11.81
CA ARG A 155 -0.10 3.36 -10.89
C ARG A 155 0.21 1.95 -11.38
N THR A 156 1.48 1.60 -11.43
CA THR A 156 1.92 0.23 -11.66
C THR A 156 2.30 -0.38 -10.33
N ARG A 157 2.01 -1.67 -10.18
CA ARG A 157 2.51 -2.43 -9.04
C ARG A 157 3.06 -3.77 -9.50
N GLN A 158 4.06 -4.25 -8.78
CA GLN A 158 4.59 -5.60 -8.90
C GLN A 158 4.65 -6.22 -7.51
N THR A 159 4.35 -7.52 -7.42
CA THR A 159 4.55 -8.31 -6.21
C THR A 159 5.35 -9.54 -6.55
N ILE A 160 6.40 -9.82 -5.78
CA ILE A 160 7.13 -11.09 -5.84
C ILE A 160 6.89 -11.81 -4.51
N ILE A 161 6.41 -13.04 -4.60
CA ILE A 161 6.20 -13.91 -3.43
C ILE A 161 7.24 -15.02 -3.51
N SER A 162 8.08 -15.13 -2.49
CA SER A 162 9.07 -16.21 -2.38
C SER A 162 8.90 -16.97 -1.06
N ARG A 163 9.33 -18.23 -1.07
CA ARG A 163 9.32 -19.11 0.10
C ARG A 163 10.57 -19.97 0.07
N ALA A 164 11.28 -20.02 1.21
CA ALA A 164 12.55 -20.74 1.32
C ALA A 164 13.59 -20.35 0.24
N GLY A 165 13.61 -19.08 -0.17
CA GLY A 165 14.55 -18.57 -1.17
C GLY A 165 14.07 -18.67 -2.63
N GLU A 166 13.00 -19.41 -2.90
CA GLU A 166 12.50 -19.68 -4.25
C GLU A 166 11.25 -18.84 -4.57
N GLN A 167 11.19 -18.26 -5.77
CA GLN A 167 10.01 -17.50 -6.22
C GLN A 167 8.84 -18.44 -6.51
N GLN A 168 7.70 -18.15 -5.91
CA GLN A 168 6.48 -18.95 -6.02
C GLN A 168 5.44 -18.28 -6.92
N MET A 169 5.41 -16.94 -6.91
CA MET A 169 4.42 -16.18 -7.67
C MET A 169 4.91 -14.77 -7.97
N ILE A 170 4.57 -14.30 -9.18
CA ILE A 170 4.74 -12.89 -9.57
C ILE A 170 3.36 -12.31 -9.88
N GLY A 171 3.04 -11.17 -9.27
CA GLY A 171 1.86 -10.38 -9.56
C GLY A 171 2.25 -9.10 -10.29
N GLN A 172 1.52 -8.76 -11.36
CA GLN A 172 1.64 -7.49 -12.08
C GLN A 172 0.30 -6.80 -12.14
N TYR A 173 0.30 -5.49 -11.93
CA TYR A 173 -0.91 -4.70 -11.73
C TYR A 173 -0.81 -3.39 -12.49
N LEU A 174 -1.86 -3.10 -13.27
CA LEU A 174 -2.11 -1.78 -13.82
C LEU A 174 -3.32 -1.18 -13.12
N GLU A 175 -3.14 -0.04 -12.47
CA GLU A 175 -4.17 0.63 -11.70
C GLU A 175 -4.46 1.98 -12.35
N LYS A 176 -5.69 2.16 -12.81
CA LYS A 176 -6.16 3.37 -13.50
C LYS A 176 -7.08 4.13 -12.56
N ARG A 177 -6.84 5.42 -12.38
CA ARG A 177 -7.71 6.28 -11.58
C ARG A 177 -9.10 6.31 -12.23
N LEU A 178 -10.13 6.17 -11.41
CA LEU A 178 -11.51 6.37 -11.84
C LEU A 178 -11.85 7.84 -11.65
N GLU A 179 -12.22 8.51 -12.73
CA GLU A 179 -12.81 9.84 -12.65
C GLU A 179 -14.13 9.76 -11.89
N ILE A 180 -14.40 10.76 -11.05
CA ILE A 180 -15.74 10.93 -10.48
C ILE A 180 -16.59 11.37 -11.67
N ALA A 181 -17.56 10.56 -12.07
CA ALA A 181 -18.59 11.03 -12.99
C ALA A 181 -19.29 12.21 -12.30
N GLU A 182 -19.19 13.40 -12.90
CA GLU A 182 -19.93 14.60 -12.48
C GLU A 182 -21.45 14.37 -12.51
#